data_AF-A0A0B1SWC4-F1
#
_entry.id   AF-A0A0B1SWC4-F1
#
_cell.length_a   1.000
_cell.length_b   1.000
_cell.length_c   1.000
_cell.angle_alpha   90.00
_cell.angle_beta   90.00
_cell.angle_gamma   90.00
#
_symmetry.space_group_name_H-M   'P 1'
#
loop_
_entity.id
_entity.type
_entity.pdbx_description
1 polymer ?
#
loop_
_entity_poly.entity_id
_entity_poly.type
_entity_poly.pdbx_seq_one_letter_code
_entity_poly.pdbx_strand_id
1 'polypeptide(L)'
;MQFYIGLHTTVCFRLDEGGATLSNHTDHLIQSQTQPASSWLHTIRLDRLEHHHPVTQRYQFGIPEVRADCICECNAASDSCTAEKYQYTQCPDDPNRDFVTYLVLPDLPTQSVANRMPGWE
;
A
#
# COMPACT_ATOMS: atom_id res chain seq x y z
N MET A 1 30.46 19.55 21.96
CA MET A 1 30.81 19.38 20.53
C MET A 1 29.50 19.38 19.75
N GLN A 2 29.39 20.16 18.68
CA GLN A 2 28.26 20.13 17.74
C GLN A 2 28.78 19.85 16.34
N PHE A 3 28.12 18.99 15.59
CA PHE A 3 28.49 18.62 14.23
C PHE A 3 27.24 18.28 13.41
N TYR A 4 27.37 18.37 12.09
CA TYR A 4 26.35 17.94 11.15
C TYR A 4 26.66 16.50 10.70
N ILE A 5 25.63 15.65 10.67
CA ILE A 5 25.72 14.28 10.17
C ILE A 5 24.81 14.14 8.95
N GLY A 6 25.34 13.56 7.88
CA GLY A 6 24.58 13.29 6.66
C GLY A 6 23.78 12.00 6.78
N LEU A 7 22.71 11.88 5.99
CA LEU A 7 21.95 10.62 5.93
C LEU A 7 22.87 9.48 5.44
N HIS A 8 22.76 8.32 6.08
CA HIS A 8 23.59 7.14 5.87
C HIS A 8 25.08 7.31 6.18
N THR A 9 25.49 8.38 6.86
CA THR A 9 26.88 8.53 7.31
C THR A 9 27.05 8.10 8.76
N THR A 10 28.30 7.76 9.12
CA THR A 10 28.70 7.34 10.47
C THR A 10 29.74 8.30 11.00
N VAL A 11 29.57 8.74 12.24
CA VAL A 11 30.55 9.53 12.99
C VAL A 11 31.08 8.69 14.13
N CYS A 12 32.41 8.64 14.27
CA CYS A 12 33.10 7.85 15.28
C CYS A 12 33.87 8.75 16.25
N PHE A 13 33.80 8.47 17.55
CA PHE A 13 34.56 9.20 18.58
C PHE A 13 34.99 8.28 19.71
N ARG A 14 36.06 8.67 20.41
CA ARG A 14 36.52 8.02 21.65
C ARG A 14 36.37 9.02 22.80
N LEU A 15 36.13 8.50 23.99
CA LEU A 15 36.15 9.30 25.22
C LEU A 15 37.44 8.96 25.96
N ASP A 16 38.25 9.98 26.23
CA ASP A 16 39.38 9.83 27.14
C ASP A 16 38.84 9.93 28.55
N GLU A 17 38.90 8.83 29.29
CA GLU A 17 38.63 8.84 30.72
C GLU A 17 39.78 9.59 31.36
N GLY A 18 39.52 10.82 31.83
CA GLY A 18 40.52 11.65 32.48
C GLY A 18 41.08 10.91 33.69
N GLY A 19 42.20 10.21 33.50
CA GLY A 19 42.97 9.65 34.60
C GLY A 19 43.32 10.79 35.52
N ALA A 20 42.68 10.85 36.68
CA ALA A 20 43.07 11.76 37.73
C ALA A 20 44.52 11.43 38.08
N THR A 21 45.46 12.21 37.55
CA THR A 21 46.84 12.19 38.02
C THR A 21 46.79 12.71 39.45
N LEU A 22 46.69 11.79 40.40
CA LEU A 22 47.08 12.02 41.78
C LEU A 22 48.57 12.38 41.74
N SER A 23 48.85 13.68 41.67
CA SER A 23 50.17 14.25 41.89
C SER A 23 50.51 14.07 43.38
N ASN A 24 50.93 12.87 43.76
CA ASN A 24 51.66 12.69 45.02
C ASN A 24 53.14 12.85 44.72
N HIS A 25 53.64 13.99 45.19
CA HIS A 25 55.03 14.35 45.18
C HIS A 25 55.80 13.40 46.11
N THR A 26 56.40 12.34 45.57
CA THR A 26 57.55 11.68 46.19
C THR A 26 58.46 11.09 45.11
N ASP A 27 59.73 11.40 45.31
CA ASP A 27 60.92 11.08 44.53
C ASP A 27 61.00 9.69 43.88
N HIS A 28 61.66 9.71 42.71
CA HIS A 28 62.50 8.65 42.13
C HIS A 28 61.95 7.21 42.15
N LEU A 29 61.41 6.77 41.00
CA LEU A 29 61.83 5.58 40.26
C LEU A 29 60.96 5.46 38.99
N ILE A 30 61.61 5.54 37.82
CA ILE A 30 60.96 5.40 36.52
C ILE A 30 60.53 3.95 36.35
N GLN A 31 59.24 3.68 36.54
CA GLN A 31 58.55 2.62 35.82
C GLN A 31 57.14 3.11 35.51
N SER A 32 57.05 3.98 34.50
CA SER A 32 55.78 4.34 33.88
C SER A 32 55.22 3.12 33.15
N GLN A 33 54.60 2.22 33.91
CA GLN A 33 53.73 1.21 33.36
C GLN A 33 52.43 1.93 32.98
N THR A 34 52.47 2.59 31.82
CA THR A 34 51.31 3.25 31.22
C THR A 34 50.31 2.15 30.90
N GLN A 35 49.34 1.92 31.79
CA GLN A 35 48.19 1.10 31.46
C GLN A 35 47.57 1.68 30.19
N PRO A 36 47.34 0.89 29.13
CA PRO A 36 46.61 1.39 27.99
C PRO A 36 45.20 1.69 28.50
N ALA A 37 44.88 2.97 28.66
CA ALA A 37 43.50 3.40 28.88
C ALA A 37 42.70 2.85 27.69
N SER A 38 41.96 1.77 27.90
CA SER A 38 41.23 1.09 26.85
C SER A 38 39.98 1.90 26.52
N SER A 39 40.15 3.00 25.78
CA SER A 39 39.02 3.84 25.37
C SER A 39 38.19 3.15 24.29
N TRP A 40 36.89 3.00 24.54
CA TRP A 40 35.94 2.43 23.57
C TRP A 40 35.72 3.37 22.38
N LEU A 41 35.53 2.80 21.19
CA LEU A 41 35.14 3.56 20.00
C LEU A 41 33.61 3.60 19.89
N HIS A 42 33.03 4.79 20.05
CA HIS A 42 31.61 5.03 19.88
C HIS A 42 31.31 5.40 18.43
N THR A 43 30.18 4.93 17.89
CA THR A 43 29.75 5.19 16.51
C THR A 43 28.29 5.64 16.49
N ILE A 44 28.01 6.79 15.89
CA ILE A 44 26.65 7.27 15.63
C ILE A 44 26.42 7.19 14.13
N ARG A 45 25.38 6.47 13.70
CA ARG A 45 25.00 6.35 12.30
C ARG A 45 23.60 6.92 12.10
N LEU A 46 23.43 7.76 11.07
CA LEU A 46 22.12 8.25 10.67
C LEU A 46 21.49 7.27 9.69
N ASP A 47 20.69 6.34 10.22
CA ASP A 47 20.24 5.17 9.46
C ASP A 47 19.10 5.46 8.50
N ARG A 48 18.11 6.22 8.98
CA ARG A 48 16.86 6.45 8.26
C ARG A 48 16.33 7.84 8.55
N LEU A 49 15.63 8.37 7.56
CA LEU A 49 14.82 9.56 7.64
C LEU A 49 13.42 9.18 7.16
N GLU A 50 12.49 9.05 8.09
CA GLU A 50 11.14 8.56 7.82
C GLU A 50 10.11 9.68 8.04
N HIS A 51 9.21 9.86 7.07
CA HIS A 51 8.03 10.72 7.23
C HIS A 51 6.81 9.87 7.58
N HIS A 52 6.20 10.15 8.72
CA HIS A 52 5.01 9.43 9.20
C HIS A 52 3.77 10.16 8.71
N HIS A 53 3.16 9.65 7.63
CA HIS A 53 1.91 10.20 7.11
C HIS A 53 0.70 9.56 7.82
N PRO A 54 -0.25 10.35 8.34
CA PRO A 54 -1.47 9.81 8.94
C PRO A 54 -2.38 9.22 7.87
N VAL A 55 -2.91 8.03 8.15
CA VAL A 55 -3.87 7.37 7.24
C VAL A 55 -5.28 7.84 7.61
N THR A 56 -5.89 8.68 6.76
CA THR A 56 -7.24 9.22 6.98
C THR A 56 -8.35 8.30 6.46
N GLN A 57 -8.07 7.50 5.43
CA GLN A 57 -9.02 6.59 4.79
C GLN A 57 -8.32 5.32 4.31
N ARG A 58 -9.03 4.19 4.37
CA ARG A 58 -8.57 2.88 3.88
C ARG A 58 -9.76 2.12 3.31
N TYR A 59 -9.62 1.57 2.11
CA TYR A 59 -10.56 0.63 1.54
C TYR A 59 -9.81 -0.41 0.72
N GLN A 60 -10.38 -1.60 0.61
CA GLN A 60 -9.84 -2.68 -0.23
C GLN A 60 -10.61 -2.68 -1.54
N PHE A 61 -9.88 -2.71 -2.65
CA PHE A 61 -10.47 -2.84 -3.98
C PHE A 61 -9.71 -3.90 -4.78
N GLY A 62 -10.40 -4.47 -5.75
CA GLY A 62 -9.82 -5.37 -6.74
C GLY A 62 -10.14 -4.88 -8.14
N ILE A 63 -9.47 -5.45 -9.14
CA ILE A 63 -9.79 -5.20 -10.55
C ILE A 63 -10.78 -6.28 -10.99
N PRO A 64 -12.00 -5.94 -11.44
CA PRO A 64 -12.96 -6.93 -11.89
C PRO A 64 -12.66 -7.37 -13.33
N GLU A 65 -12.80 -8.67 -13.58
CA GLU A 65 -13.00 -9.18 -14.94
C GLU A 65 -14.49 -9.05 -15.28
N VAL A 66 -14.82 -8.34 -16.36
CA VAL A 66 -16.21 -8.02 -16.73
C VAL A 66 -16.61 -8.79 -17.97
N ARG A 67 -17.69 -9.58 -17.85
CA ARG A 67 -18.34 -10.28 -18.95
C ARG A 67 -19.81 -9.86 -19.02
N ALA A 68 -20.30 -9.65 -20.25
CA ALA A 68 -21.70 -9.36 -20.52
C ALA A 68 -22.29 -10.45 -21.42
N ASP A 69 -23.40 -11.04 -20.98
CA ASP A 69 -24.19 -11.99 -21.76
C ASP A 69 -25.60 -11.40 -21.95
N CYS A 70 -25.96 -11.08 -23.20
CA CYS A 70 -27.21 -10.41 -23.54
C CYS A 70 -28.16 -11.35 -24.29
N ILE A 71 -29.47 -11.20 -24.03
CA ILE A 71 -30.54 -11.79 -24.84
C ILE A 71 -31.28 -10.67 -25.58
N CYS A 72 -31.78 -10.95 -26.78
CA CYS A 72 -32.60 -10.03 -27.55
C CYS A 72 -33.98 -10.65 -27.80
N GLU A 73 -35.01 -9.85 -27.61
CA GLU A 73 -36.39 -10.21 -27.91
C GLU A 73 -36.94 -9.24 -28.95
N CYS A 74 -37.52 -9.81 -30.00
CA CYS A 74 -38.07 -9.02 -31.11
C CYS A 74 -39.48 -8.54 -30.79
N ASN A 75 -40.26 -9.31 -30.03
CA ASN A 75 -41.59 -8.87 -29.63
C ASN A 75 -41.48 -7.90 -28.45
N ALA A 76 -41.76 -6.61 -28.68
CA ALA A 76 -41.71 -5.58 -27.64
C ALA A 76 -42.72 -5.84 -26.49
N ALA A 77 -43.78 -6.60 -26.75
CA ALA A 77 -44.78 -6.99 -25.76
C ALA A 77 -44.47 -8.34 -25.06
N SER A 78 -43.28 -8.91 -25.27
CA SER A 78 -42.88 -10.17 -24.65
C SER A 78 -42.49 -10.00 -23.19
N ASP A 79 -42.89 -10.96 -22.36
CA ASP A 79 -42.49 -11.02 -20.95
C ASP A 79 -41.04 -11.52 -20.77
N SER A 80 -40.35 -11.93 -21.83
CA SER A 80 -39.01 -12.53 -21.75
C SER A 80 -37.91 -11.52 -21.43
N CYS A 81 -38.00 -10.30 -21.96
CA CYS A 81 -36.99 -9.25 -21.84
C CYS A 81 -37.64 -7.91 -21.45
N THR A 82 -38.04 -7.78 -20.17
CA THR A 82 -38.75 -6.61 -19.66
C THR A 82 -37.90 -5.78 -18.69
N ALA A 83 -38.20 -4.49 -18.60
CA ALA A 83 -37.59 -3.58 -17.64
C ALA A 83 -37.77 -4.05 -16.19
N GLU A 84 -38.93 -4.61 -15.84
CA GLU A 84 -39.21 -5.12 -14.50
C GLU A 84 -38.22 -6.22 -14.08
N LYS A 85 -37.80 -7.09 -15.00
CA LYS A 85 -36.89 -8.21 -14.69
C LYS A 85 -35.43 -7.79 -14.62
N TYR A 86 -35.04 -6.79 -15.41
CA TYR A 86 -33.64 -6.57 -15.75
C TYR A 86 -33.13 -5.14 -15.46
N GLN A 87 -34.00 -4.16 -15.20
CA GLN A 87 -33.59 -2.79 -14.95
C GLN A 87 -33.29 -2.56 -13.46
N TYR A 88 -32.04 -2.19 -13.14
CA TYR A 88 -31.56 -1.92 -11.77
C TYR A 88 -31.70 -3.11 -10.80
N THR A 89 -31.76 -4.33 -11.33
CA THR A 89 -31.88 -5.57 -10.55
C THR A 89 -30.57 -6.33 -10.54
N GLN A 90 -30.32 -7.05 -9.44
CA GLN A 90 -29.29 -8.08 -9.41
C GLN A 90 -29.79 -9.30 -10.18
N CYS A 91 -28.88 -9.99 -10.87
CA CYS A 91 -29.26 -11.29 -11.43
C CYS A 91 -29.63 -12.25 -10.29
N PRO A 92 -30.56 -13.18 -10.52
CA PRO A 92 -30.86 -14.23 -9.56
C PRO A 92 -29.61 -15.07 -9.28
N ASP A 93 -29.48 -15.53 -8.05
CA ASP A 93 -28.41 -16.43 -7.63
C ASP A 93 -28.49 -17.75 -8.42
N ASP A 94 -27.43 -18.08 -9.12
CA ASP A 94 -27.27 -19.35 -9.84
C ASP A 94 -26.04 -20.07 -9.25
N PRO A 95 -26.18 -21.27 -8.67
CA PRO A 95 -25.05 -22.00 -8.09
C PRO A 95 -23.97 -22.40 -9.11
N ASN A 96 -24.24 -22.30 -10.41
CA ASN A 96 -23.26 -22.51 -11.48
C ASN A 96 -22.60 -21.20 -11.98
N ARG A 97 -22.96 -20.04 -11.43
CA ARG A 97 -22.33 -18.76 -11.79
C ARG A 97 -21.26 -18.39 -10.77
N ASP A 98 -20.02 -18.35 -11.23
CA ASP A 98 -18.85 -17.99 -10.42
C ASP A 98 -18.68 -16.47 -10.18
N PHE A 99 -19.60 -15.62 -10.69
CA PHE A 99 -19.44 -14.16 -10.70
C PHE A 99 -20.66 -13.41 -10.16
N VAL A 100 -20.42 -12.38 -9.34
CA VAL A 100 -21.43 -11.40 -8.93
C VAL A 100 -21.90 -10.64 -10.17
N THR A 101 -23.14 -10.89 -10.59
CA THR A 101 -23.66 -10.34 -11.84
C THR A 101 -24.55 -9.12 -11.55
N TYR A 102 -24.05 -7.93 -11.91
CA TYR A 102 -24.85 -6.71 -11.92
C TYR A 102 -25.43 -6.53 -13.31
N LEU A 103 -26.75 -6.34 -13.41
CA LEU A 103 -27.40 -6.13 -14.69
C LEU A 103 -27.76 -4.66 -14.85
N VAL A 104 -27.16 -4.03 -15.85
CA VAL A 104 -27.52 -2.70 -16.31
C VAL A 104 -27.93 -2.88 -17.76
N LEU A 105 -29.22 -2.81 -18.06
CA LEU A 105 -29.63 -2.60 -19.45
C LEU A 105 -29.17 -1.20 -19.84
N PRO A 106 -28.28 -1.03 -20.84
CA PRO A 106 -28.31 0.19 -21.60
C PRO A 106 -29.71 0.24 -22.24
N ASP A 107 -30.42 1.34 -22.00
CA ASP A 107 -31.74 1.61 -22.57
C ASP A 107 -31.65 1.47 -24.10
N LEU A 108 -32.04 0.30 -24.63
CA LEU A 108 -32.05 0.00 -26.07
C LEU A 108 -33.49 -0.31 -26.53
N PRO A 109 -34.47 0.60 -26.31
CA PRO A 109 -35.84 0.38 -26.76
C PRO A 109 -35.96 0.32 -28.29
N THR A 110 -34.94 0.79 -29.02
CA THR A 110 -34.90 0.80 -30.49
C THR A 110 -33.66 0.09 -31.01
N GLN A 111 -33.55 -1.22 -30.81
CA GLN A 111 -32.58 -2.01 -31.59
C GLN A 111 -32.98 -1.99 -33.07
N SER A 112 -31.99 -1.89 -33.96
CA SER A 112 -32.22 -1.91 -35.40
C SER A 112 -32.93 -3.20 -35.81
N VAL A 113 -33.91 -3.08 -36.70
CA VAL A 113 -34.88 -4.13 -37.10
C VAL A 113 -34.23 -5.24 -37.97
N ALA A 114 -32.90 -5.38 -37.93
CA ALA A 114 -32.19 -6.39 -38.70
C ALA A 114 -32.70 -7.78 -38.32
N ASN A 115 -33.35 -8.45 -39.27
CA ASN A 115 -33.99 -9.77 -39.15
C ASN A 115 -35.32 -9.86 -38.36
N ARG A 116 -36.04 -8.74 -38.08
CA ARG A 116 -37.42 -8.84 -37.57
C ARG A 116 -38.39 -9.19 -38.71
N MET A 117 -39.39 -10.04 -38.44
CA MET A 117 -40.50 -10.26 -39.38
C MET A 117 -41.34 -8.97 -39.50
N PRO A 118 -41.71 -8.52 -40.71
CA PRO A 118 -42.56 -7.35 -40.88
C PRO A 118 -43.96 -7.61 -40.29
N GLY A 119 -44.41 -6.76 -39.35
CA GLY A 119 -45.75 -6.82 -38.75
C GLY A 119 -45.82 -7.02 -37.23
N TRP A 120 -44.69 -6.96 -36.52
CA TRP A 120 -44.60 -7.04 -35.05
C TRP A 120 -44.18 -5.68 -34.47
N GLU A 121 -45.02 -4.67 -34.69
CA GLU A 121 -45.01 -3.38 -33.97
C GLU A 121 -45.97 -3.43 -32.78
#